data_AF-A0A848ZMA2-F1
#
_entry.id   AF-A0A848ZMA2-F1
#
_cell.length_a   1.000
_cell.length_b   1.000
_cell.length_c   1.000
_cell.angle_alpha   90.00
_cell.angle_beta   90.00
_cell.angle_gamma   90.00
#
_symmetry.space_group_name_H-M   'P 1'
#
loop_
_entity.id
_entity.type
_entity.pdbx_description
1 polymer ?
#
loop_
_entity_poly.entity_id
_entity_poly.type
_entity_poly.pdbx_seq_one_letter_code
_entity_poly.pdbx_strand_id
1 'polypeptide(L)' 'MGIIEVDLFSEDVDSLDHPEVVKFRKLLEEVADDYDCNLTSFDIDQGTVSFSFDNDELDAEILRILQEL' A
#
# COMPACT_ATOMS: atom_id res chain seq x y z
N MET A 1 2.81 12.49 -6.14
CA MET A 1 2.31 11.14 -6.53
C MET A 1 3.48 10.21 -6.79
N GLY A 2 4.08 9.72 -5.71
CA GLY A 2 5.03 8.61 -5.77
C GLY A 2 4.28 7.28 -5.78
N ILE A 3 4.92 6.23 -6.30
CA ILE A 3 4.46 4.85 -6.08
C ILE A 3 5.38 4.26 -5.03
N ILE A 4 4.78 3.69 -3.99
CA ILE A 4 5.47 2.94 -2.94
C ILE A 4 5.36 1.47 -3.30
N GLU A 5 6.50 0.80 -3.40
CA GLU A 5 6.61 -0.64 -3.68
C GLU A 5 7.16 -1.34 -2.45
N VAL A 6 6.46 -2.39 -1.98
CA VAL A 6 6.82 -3.14 -0.79
C VAL A 6 6.70 -4.63 -1.05
N ASP A 7 7.82 -5.34 -0.93
CA ASP A 7 7.84 -6.80 -0.88
C ASP A 7 7.29 -7.26 0.46
N LEU A 8 6.04 -7.74 0.46
CA LEU A 8 5.26 -8.00 1.67
C LEU A 8 4.75 -9.44 1.76
N PHE A 9 4.38 -10.03 0.62
CA PHE A 9 3.77 -11.35 0.57
C PHE A 9 4.68 -12.36 -0.13
N SER A 10 4.37 -13.66 0.01
CA SER A 10 5.03 -14.69 -0.79
C SER A 10 4.78 -14.45 -2.28
N GLU A 11 5.74 -14.83 -3.13
CA GLU A 11 5.65 -14.67 -4.60
C GLU A 11 4.39 -15.33 -5.22
N ASP A 12 3.81 -16.33 -4.54
CA ASP A 12 2.56 -17.00 -4.96
C ASP A 12 1.29 -16.14 -4.75
N VAL A 13 1.41 -15.03 -4.02
CA VAL A 13 0.31 -14.09 -3.77
C VAL A 13 0.35 -12.99 -4.84
N ASP A 14 -0.40 -13.21 -5.91
CA ASP A 14 -0.35 -12.35 -7.10
C ASP A 14 -1.77 -11.98 -7.61
N SER A 15 -2.68 -11.69 -6.67
CA SER A 15 -4.07 -11.38 -7.01
C SER A 15 -4.67 -10.38 -6.04
N LEU A 16 -5.33 -9.36 -6.60
CA LEU A 16 -6.10 -8.37 -5.84
C LEU A 16 -7.26 -8.99 -5.04
N ASP A 17 -7.75 -10.16 -5.45
CA ASP A 17 -8.82 -10.88 -4.74
C ASP A 17 -8.27 -11.80 -3.63
N HIS A 18 -6.95 -11.93 -3.49
CA HIS A 18 -6.35 -12.76 -2.45
C HIS A 18 -6.73 -12.21 -1.06
N PRO A 19 -7.15 -13.05 -0.09
CA PRO A 19 -7.65 -12.58 1.20
C PRO A 19 -6.67 -11.69 1.98
N GLU A 20 -5.37 -11.93 1.85
CA GLU A 20 -4.33 -11.12 2.49
C GLU A 20 -4.19 -9.74 1.84
N VAL A 21 -4.27 -9.69 0.51
CA VAL A 21 -4.21 -8.47 -0.28
C VAL A 21 -5.42 -7.60 -0.03
N VAL A 22 -6.63 -8.19 0.03
CA VAL A 22 -7.87 -7.49 0.38
C VAL A 22 -7.80 -6.89 1.79
N LYS A 23 -7.23 -7.63 2.76
CA LYS A 23 -7.06 -7.11 4.13
C LYS A 23 -6.08 -5.95 4.17
N PHE A 24 -4.95 -6.06 3.46
CA PHE A 24 -3.95 -5.01 3.42
C PHE A 24 -4.46 -3.75 2.72
N ARG A 25 -5.17 -3.89 1.60
CA ARG A 25 -5.84 -2.77 0.94
C ARG A 25 -6.78 -2.02 1.88
N LYS A 26 -7.61 -2.74 2.65
CA LYS A 26 -8.50 -2.11 3.62
C LYS A 26 -7.74 -1.33 4.69
N LEU A 27 -6.60 -1.85 5.16
CA LEU A 27 -5.75 -1.13 6.11
C LEU A 27 -5.23 0.17 5.50
N LEU A 28 -4.77 0.16 4.24
CA LEU A 28 -4.34 1.38 3.56
C LEU A 28 -5.49 2.37 3.35
N GLU A 29 -6.70 1.89 3.05
CA GLU A 29 -7.90 2.72 2.92
C GLU A 29 -8.31 3.34 4.27
N GLU A 30 -8.19 2.61 5.38
CA GLU A 30 -8.41 3.14 6.75
C GLU A 30 -7.37 4.21 7.12
N VAL A 31 -6.10 3.97 6.79
CA VAL A 31 -5.04 5.00 6.96
C VAL A 31 -5.31 6.21 6.08
N ALA A 32 -5.81 6.03 4.86
CA ALA A 32 -6.13 7.16 3.98
C ALA A 32 -7.20 8.07 4.61
N ASP A 33 -8.25 7.47 5.18
CA ASP A 33 -9.36 8.17 5.84
C ASP A 33 -8.88 8.97 7.06
N ASP A 34 -7.99 8.40 7.88
CA ASP A 34 -7.40 9.07 9.04
C ASP A 34 -6.60 10.34 8.67
N TYR A 35 -6.08 10.41 7.44
CA TYR A 35 -5.28 11.53 6.92
C TYR A 35 -6.06 12.41 5.92
N ASP A 36 -7.38 12.22 5.78
CA ASP A 36 -8.26 12.93 4.84
C ASP A 36 -7.71 12.91 3.40
N CYS A 37 -7.29 11.72 2.96
CA CYS A 37 -6.71 11.47 1.66
C CYS A 37 -7.27 10.18 1.04
N ASN A 38 -6.89 9.88 -0.21
CA ASN A 38 -7.38 8.74 -0.95
C ASN A 38 -6.25 7.84 -1.43
N LEU A 39 -6.47 6.53 -1.36
CA LEU A 39 -5.67 5.54 -2.06
C LEU A 39 -5.94 5.64 -3.57
N THR A 40 -4.98 6.17 -4.33
CA THR A 40 -5.16 6.45 -5.77
C THR A 40 -4.76 5.30 -6.67
N SER A 41 -3.84 4.44 -6.23
CA SER A 41 -3.50 3.21 -6.92
C SER A 41 -3.19 2.11 -5.91
N PHE A 42 -3.49 0.88 -6.30
CA PHE A 42 -3.15 -0.32 -5.56
C PHE A 42 -3.05 -1.48 -6.54
N ASP A 43 -1.91 -2.15 -6.56
CA ASP A 43 -1.62 -3.29 -7.41
C ASP A 43 -0.73 -4.30 -6.69
N ILE A 44 -0.68 -5.53 -7.19
CA ILE A 44 0.23 -6.56 -6.69
C ILE A 44 0.86 -7.31 -7.87
N ASP A 45 2.17 -7.54 -7.79
CA ASP A 45 2.93 -8.35 -8.72
C ASP A 45 3.90 -9.25 -7.93
N GLN A 46 3.71 -10.56 -8.03
CA GLN A 46 4.54 -11.58 -7.40
C GLN A 46 4.85 -11.30 -5.92
N GLY A 47 3.84 -11.01 -5.11
CA GLY A 47 3.98 -10.72 -3.68
C GLY A 47 4.44 -9.29 -3.33
N THR A 48 4.84 -8.49 -4.32
CA THR A 48 5.18 -7.08 -4.17
C THR A 48 3.93 -6.21 -4.36
N VAL A 49 3.59 -5.42 -3.36
CA VAL A 49 2.45 -4.49 -3.41
C VAL A 49 2.94 -3.12 -3.87
N SER A 50 2.24 -2.53 -4.83
CA SER A 50 2.48 -1.17 -5.33
C SER A 50 1.28 -0.28 -5.03
N PHE A 51 1.47 0.83 -4.33
CA PHE A 51 0.37 1.75 -3.99
C PHE A 51 0.78 3.22 -3.98
N SER A 52 -0.21 4.12 -4.04
CA SER A 52 0.00 5.57 -3.95
C SER A 52 -1.18 6.28 -3.30
N PHE A 53 -0.92 7.42 -2.66
CA PHE A 53 -1.95 8.32 -2.13
C PHE A 53 -1.96 9.66 -2.88
N ASP A 54 -3.06 10.40 -2.76
CA ASP A 54 -3.17 11.79 -3.25
C ASP A 54 -2.55 12.83 -2.28
N ASN A 55 -1.89 12.38 -1.21
CA ASN A 55 -1.24 13.22 -0.22
C ASN A 55 0.26 12.90 -0.08
N ASP A 56 1.12 13.80 -0.58
CA ASP A 56 2.58 13.65 -0.54
C ASP A 56 3.14 13.63 0.90
N GLU A 57 2.43 14.19 1.90
CA GLU A 57 2.84 14.12 3.32
C GLU A 57 2.65 12.70 3.88
N LEU A 58 1.55 12.03 3.53
CA LEU A 58 1.32 10.64 3.92
C LEU A 58 2.31 9.69 3.23
N ASP A 59 2.59 9.89 1.94
CA ASP A 59 3.61 9.13 1.22
C ASP A 59 4.97 9.21 1.95
N ALA A 60 5.35 10.39 2.44
CA ALA A 60 6.62 10.59 3.14
C ALA A 60 6.66 9.91 4.52
N GLU A 61 5.58 9.96 5.30
CA GLU A 61 5.50 9.29 6.60
C GLU A 61 5.49 7.76 6.45
N ILE A 62 4.75 7.21 5.47
CA ILE A 62 4.77 5.78 5.18
C ILE A 62 6.17 5.31 4.77
N LEU A 63 6.85 6.07 3.90
CA LEU A 63 8.23 5.76 3.52
C LEU A 63 9.17 5.76 4.72
N ARG A 64 9.00 6.66 5.69
CA ARG A 64 9.80 6.64 6.92
C ARG A 64 9.56 5.37 7.73
N ILE A 65 8.30 5.01 7.95
CA ILE A 65 7.94 3.79 8.71
C ILE A 65 8.51 2.54 8.04
N LEU A 66 8.39 2.45 6.71
CA LEU A 66 8.88 1.30 5.94
C LEU A 66 10.41 1.22 5.87
N GLN A 67 11.12 2.35 5.89
CA GLN A 67 12.59 2.37 5.91
C GLN A 67 13.18 2.03 7.30
N GLU A 68 12.36 2.09 8.36
CA GLU A 68 12.77 1.72 9.72
C GLU A 68 12.53 0.24 10.07
N LEU A 69 11.94 -0.54 9.15
CA LEU A 69 11.75 -1.99 9.24
C LEU A 69 12.95 -2.77 8.65
#